data_AF-A0A7C5BZ34-F1
#
_entry.id   AF-A0A7C5BZ34-F1
#
_cell.length_a   1.000
_cell.length_b   1.000
_cell.length_c   1.000
_cell.angle_alpha   90.00
_cell.angle_beta   90.00
_cell.angle_gamma   90.00
#
_symmetry.space_group_name_H-M   'P 1'
#
loop_
_entity.id
_entity.type
_entity.pdbx_description
1 polymer ?
#
loop_
_entity_poly.entity_id
_entity_poly.type
_entity_poly.pdbx_seq_one_letter_code
_entity_poly.pdbx_strand_id
1 'polypeptide(L)'
;MVGQLHYFITALPSLGALGTAPPIGLAELLEHLSEVPRARRLVETIVLLDDLEQREAFLAGELKQVEPAVLSIEQAKGEAPLPDFLAPAREEEESFTIELDRLWANYFRFVHQTGLREGSDFLRRWVGFEVAFRNALAVARARKLGLEEAGYVVVPELGDTDFDFSTAIGEWETAKTPLAGLQVIIRTRWEWCDRNDAWFQFVADELLVYALRIMLLSQWRRTSGEEKSVQSSE
;
A
#
# COMPACT_ATOMS: atom_id res chain seq x y z
N MET A 1 16.61 -18.06 14.05
CA MET A 1 15.90 -17.02 13.27
C MET A 1 16.53 -16.76 11.91
N VAL A 2 17.84 -16.41 11.80
CA VAL A 2 18.48 -16.15 10.48
C VAL A 2 18.34 -17.31 9.49
N GLY A 3 18.52 -18.57 9.95
CA GLY A 3 18.35 -19.75 9.09
C GLY A 3 16.92 -20.00 8.59
N GLN A 4 15.90 -19.55 9.32
CA GLN A 4 14.49 -19.65 8.88
C GLN A 4 14.20 -18.60 7.80
N LEU A 5 14.61 -17.35 8.00
CA LEU A 5 14.42 -16.29 7.01
C LEU A 5 15.17 -16.57 5.70
N HIS A 6 16.40 -17.10 5.79
CA HIS A 6 17.14 -17.55 4.62
C HIS A 6 16.38 -18.64 3.84
N TYR A 7 15.83 -19.66 4.53
CA TYR A 7 15.02 -20.69 3.89
C TYR A 7 13.79 -20.09 3.18
N PHE A 8 13.05 -19.20 3.84
CA PHE A 8 11.89 -18.56 3.22
C PHE A 8 12.26 -17.74 2.00
N ILE A 9 13.25 -16.84 2.11
CA ILE A 9 13.66 -15.97 0.99
C ILE A 9 14.14 -16.79 -0.21
N THR A 10 14.86 -17.89 0.03
CA THR A 10 15.36 -18.75 -1.05
C THR A 10 14.31 -19.70 -1.64
N ALA A 11 13.22 -19.96 -0.91
CA ALA A 11 12.10 -20.76 -1.40
C ALA A 11 11.05 -19.93 -2.16
N LEU A 12 11.10 -18.61 -2.05
CA LEU A 12 10.17 -17.72 -2.75
C LEU A 12 10.43 -17.73 -4.27
N PRO A 13 9.37 -17.79 -5.09
CA PRO A 13 9.51 -17.65 -6.54
C PRO A 13 10.15 -16.30 -6.93
N SER A 14 10.87 -16.28 -8.04
CA SER A 14 11.39 -15.02 -8.59
C SER A 14 10.25 -14.11 -9.05
N LEU A 15 10.30 -12.83 -8.67
CA LEU A 15 9.39 -11.82 -9.21
C LEU A 15 9.85 -11.36 -10.60
N GLY A 16 8.88 -11.13 -11.49
CA GLY A 16 9.12 -10.49 -12.77
C GLY A 16 9.16 -8.96 -12.68
N ALA A 17 9.23 -8.31 -13.83
CA ALA A 17 9.13 -6.85 -13.92
C ALA A 17 7.70 -6.36 -13.65
N LEU A 18 7.52 -5.06 -13.39
CA LEU A 18 6.21 -4.44 -13.29
C LEU A 18 5.36 -4.77 -14.54
N GLY A 19 4.12 -5.20 -14.32
CA GLY A 19 3.21 -5.65 -15.37
C GLY A 19 3.25 -7.15 -15.67
N THR A 20 4.13 -7.91 -15.03
CA THR A 20 4.04 -9.38 -15.04
C THR A 20 3.03 -9.90 -14.01
N ALA A 21 2.57 -11.14 -14.18
CA ALA A 21 1.72 -11.77 -13.17
C ALA A 21 2.52 -12.09 -11.89
N PRO A 22 1.97 -11.79 -10.69
CA PRO A 22 2.61 -12.22 -9.45
C PRO A 22 2.64 -13.76 -9.40
N PRO A 23 3.76 -14.38 -9.00
CA PRO A 23 3.90 -15.82 -9.01
C PRO A 23 3.09 -16.53 -7.91
N ILE A 24 2.75 -15.80 -6.84
CA ILE A 24 1.90 -16.24 -5.73
C ILE A 24 1.01 -15.08 -5.27
N GLY A 25 -0.12 -15.38 -4.63
CA GLY A 25 -1.01 -14.38 -4.05
C GLY A 25 -0.51 -13.82 -2.72
N LEU A 26 -1.08 -12.68 -2.29
CA LEU A 26 -0.77 -12.09 -0.98
C LEU A 26 -1.22 -12.97 0.19
N ALA A 27 -2.41 -13.57 0.10
CA ALA A 27 -2.92 -14.50 1.11
C ALA A 27 -2.03 -15.76 1.24
N GLU A 28 -1.58 -16.31 0.10
CA GLU A 28 -0.65 -17.44 0.04
C GLU A 28 0.71 -17.08 0.66
N LEU A 29 1.25 -15.91 0.35
CA LEU A 29 2.48 -15.42 0.99
C LEU A 29 2.32 -15.32 2.52
N LEU A 30 1.20 -14.79 3.00
CA LEU A 30 0.93 -14.68 4.43
C LEU A 30 0.85 -16.07 5.10
N GLU A 31 0.22 -17.04 4.43
CA GLU A 31 0.17 -18.43 4.89
C GLU A 31 1.58 -19.02 5.04
N HIS A 32 2.47 -18.81 4.06
CA HIS A 32 3.86 -19.23 4.16
C HIS A 32 4.61 -18.61 5.36
N LEU A 33 4.20 -17.43 5.81
CA LEU A 33 4.81 -16.73 6.94
C LEU A 33 4.20 -17.10 8.31
N SER A 34 3.28 -18.07 8.39
CA SER A 34 2.62 -18.45 9.65
C SER A 34 3.60 -18.76 10.79
N GLU A 35 4.70 -19.43 10.45
CA GLU A 35 5.76 -19.84 11.40
C GLU A 35 6.81 -18.76 11.68
N VAL A 36 6.67 -17.56 11.09
CA VAL A 36 7.57 -16.42 11.30
C VAL A 36 6.79 -15.18 11.72
N PRO A 37 6.31 -15.12 12.98
CA PRO A 37 5.35 -14.10 13.43
C PRO A 37 5.81 -12.65 13.22
N ARG A 38 7.10 -12.37 13.37
CA ARG A 38 7.65 -11.01 13.12
C ARG A 38 7.57 -10.61 11.65
N ALA A 39 7.98 -11.49 10.75
CA ALA A 39 7.93 -11.21 9.31
C ALA A 39 6.48 -11.11 8.84
N ARG A 40 5.61 -12.01 9.33
CA ARG A 40 4.18 -11.95 9.06
C ARG A 40 3.56 -10.62 9.47
N ARG A 41 3.80 -10.13 10.70
CA ARG A 41 3.29 -8.82 11.14
C ARG A 41 3.73 -7.67 10.23
N LEU A 42 5.01 -7.63 9.86
CA LEU A 42 5.53 -6.59 8.96
C LEU A 42 4.88 -6.63 7.58
N VAL A 43 4.68 -7.83 7.03
CA VAL A 43 4.01 -8.03 5.74
C VAL A 43 2.52 -7.69 5.83
N GLU A 44 1.81 -8.14 6.86
CA GLU A 44 0.40 -7.78 7.07
C GLU A 44 0.22 -6.26 7.15
N THR A 45 1.15 -5.55 7.82
CA THR A 45 1.10 -4.09 7.93
C THR A 45 1.16 -3.39 6.58
N ILE A 46 2.00 -3.83 5.64
CA ILE A 46 2.09 -3.20 4.32
C ILE A 46 0.95 -3.64 3.40
N VAL A 47 0.55 -4.91 3.47
CA VAL A 47 -0.53 -5.47 2.66
C VAL A 47 -1.88 -4.83 2.99
N LEU A 48 -2.06 -4.39 4.24
CA LEU A 48 -3.24 -3.64 4.66
C LEU A 48 -3.46 -2.36 3.84
N LEU A 49 -2.42 -1.77 3.23
CA LEU A 49 -2.58 -0.68 2.26
C LEU A 49 -3.53 -1.09 1.12
N ASP A 50 -3.30 -2.26 0.55
CA ASP A 50 -4.07 -2.77 -0.59
C ASP A 50 -5.51 -3.07 -0.21
N ASP A 51 -5.71 -3.70 0.96
CA ASP A 51 -7.05 -4.01 1.46
C ASP A 51 -7.88 -2.75 1.69
N LEU A 52 -7.25 -1.67 2.18
CA LEU A 52 -7.89 -0.36 2.36
C LEU A 52 -8.18 0.32 1.02
N GLU A 53 -7.26 0.28 0.05
CA GLU A 53 -7.50 0.78 -1.30
C GLU A 53 -8.63 0.01 -2.01
N GLN A 54 -8.68 -1.33 -1.85
CA GLN A 54 -9.74 -2.18 -2.39
C GLN A 54 -11.10 -1.87 -1.73
N ARG A 55 -11.12 -1.69 -0.41
CA ARG A 55 -12.32 -1.25 0.33
C ARG A 55 -12.87 0.04 -0.22
N GLU A 56 -12.02 1.05 -0.41
CA GLU A 56 -12.43 2.34 -0.97
C GLU A 56 -13.05 2.20 -2.35
N ALA A 57 -12.35 1.50 -3.24
CA ALA A 57 -12.81 1.28 -4.60
C ALA A 57 -14.14 0.49 -4.63
N PHE A 58 -14.34 -0.47 -3.72
CA PHE A 58 -15.61 -1.18 -3.60
C PHE A 58 -16.75 -0.30 -3.09
N LEU A 59 -16.51 0.49 -2.03
CA LEU A 59 -17.52 1.40 -1.47
C LEU A 59 -17.87 2.53 -2.44
N ALA A 60 -16.93 2.94 -3.29
CA ALA A 60 -17.16 3.89 -4.38
C ALA A 60 -17.85 3.26 -5.61
N GLY A 61 -18.01 1.93 -5.64
CA GLY A 61 -18.59 1.19 -6.77
C GLY A 61 -17.65 1.02 -7.98
N GLU A 62 -16.36 1.33 -7.83
CA GLU A 62 -15.33 1.14 -8.85
C GLU A 62 -14.94 -0.34 -8.98
N LEU A 63 -14.93 -1.06 -7.86
CA LEU A 63 -14.75 -2.52 -7.82
C LEU A 63 -16.08 -3.23 -7.51
N LYS A 64 -16.29 -4.37 -8.18
CA LYS A 64 -17.45 -5.24 -7.94
C LYS A 64 -17.21 -6.28 -6.86
N GLN A 65 -15.95 -6.65 -6.65
CA GLN A 65 -15.51 -7.65 -5.70
C GLN A 65 -14.19 -7.20 -5.09
N VAL A 66 -13.91 -7.70 -3.89
CA VAL A 66 -12.69 -7.45 -3.14
C VAL A 66 -12.05 -8.78 -2.80
N GLU A 67 -10.72 -8.81 -2.82
CA GLU A 67 -9.88 -9.95 -2.46
C GLU A 67 -8.88 -9.48 -1.38
N PRO A 68 -9.35 -9.18 -0.16
CA PRO A 68 -8.47 -8.72 0.90
C PRO A 68 -7.60 -9.87 1.41
N ALA A 69 -6.38 -9.55 1.83
CA ALA A 69 -5.44 -10.53 2.37
C ALA A 69 -5.30 -10.47 3.91
N VAL A 70 -5.63 -9.33 4.52
CA VAL A 70 -5.50 -9.06 5.97
C VAL A 70 -6.87 -8.78 6.60
N LEU A 71 -7.69 -7.92 5.98
CA LEU A 71 -9.06 -7.67 6.40
C LEU A 71 -9.95 -8.87 6.08
N SER A 72 -11.01 -9.06 6.88
CA SER A 72 -12.08 -9.98 6.48
C SER A 72 -12.84 -9.43 5.26
N ILE A 73 -13.55 -10.30 4.54
CA ILE A 73 -14.38 -9.88 3.40
C ILE A 73 -15.44 -8.87 3.85
N GLU A 74 -16.07 -9.10 5.00
CA GLU A 74 -17.07 -8.22 5.60
C GLU A 74 -16.46 -6.86 5.96
N GLN A 75 -15.24 -6.87 6.52
CA GLN A 75 -14.49 -5.65 6.82
C GLN A 75 -14.10 -4.90 5.55
N ALA A 76 -13.68 -5.57 4.48
CA ALA A 76 -13.36 -4.91 3.21
C ALA A 76 -14.61 -4.32 2.54
N LYS A 77 -15.77 -4.99 2.63
CA LYS A 77 -17.05 -4.53 2.06
C LYS A 77 -17.79 -3.47 2.88
N GLY A 78 -17.38 -3.23 4.13
CA GLY A 78 -18.04 -2.26 5.01
C GLY A 78 -19.24 -2.82 5.76
N GLU A 79 -19.33 -4.14 5.82
CA GLU A 79 -20.36 -4.90 6.52
C GLU A 79 -19.97 -5.21 7.98
N ALA A 80 -18.67 -5.06 8.32
CA ALA A 80 -18.13 -5.18 9.66
C ALA A 80 -17.24 -3.97 10.03
N PRO A 81 -17.12 -3.62 11.33
CA PRO A 81 -16.23 -2.56 11.77
C PRO A 81 -14.76 -2.89 11.47
N LEU A 82 -14.00 -1.85 11.11
CA LEU A 82 -12.55 -1.96 10.99
C LEU A 82 -11.92 -2.21 12.37
N PRO A 83 -10.73 -2.81 12.44
CA PRO A 83 -9.98 -2.93 13.68
C PRO A 83 -9.77 -1.58 14.39
N ASP A 84 -9.79 -1.59 15.73
CA ASP A 84 -9.73 -0.38 16.56
C ASP A 84 -8.52 0.52 16.25
N PHE A 85 -7.39 -0.04 15.82
CA PHE A 85 -6.21 0.75 15.46
C PHE A 85 -6.37 1.55 14.16
N LEU A 86 -7.32 1.20 13.29
CA LEU A 86 -7.66 1.96 12.08
C LEU A 86 -8.81 2.94 12.33
N ALA A 87 -9.72 2.59 13.25
CA ALA A 87 -10.91 3.36 13.57
C ALA A 87 -11.09 3.47 15.10
N PRO A 88 -10.17 4.13 15.82
CA PRO A 88 -10.28 4.29 17.25
C PRO A 88 -11.52 5.12 17.58
N ALA A 89 -12.04 4.95 18.80
CA ALA A 89 -13.13 5.79 19.30
C ALA A 89 -12.73 7.27 19.17
N ARG A 90 -13.63 8.09 18.63
CA ARG A 90 -13.35 9.51 18.32
C ARG A 90 -12.95 10.25 19.60
N GLU A 91 -11.67 10.60 19.70
CA GLU A 91 -11.20 11.69 20.57
C GLU A 91 -11.29 13.00 19.76
N GLU A 92 -11.79 14.07 20.38
CA GLU A 92 -12.27 15.30 19.72
C GLU A 92 -11.18 16.18 19.06
N GLU A 93 -9.92 15.73 19.00
CA GLU A 93 -8.77 16.62 18.76
C GLU A 93 -8.39 16.81 17.28
N GLU A 94 -8.70 15.87 16.38
CA GLU A 94 -8.38 16.01 14.94
C GLU A 94 -9.64 16.08 14.08
N SER A 95 -9.88 17.23 13.46
CA SER A 95 -10.91 17.42 12.44
C SER A 95 -10.33 17.22 11.03
N PHE A 96 -10.79 16.19 10.32
CA PHE A 96 -10.47 16.01 8.91
C PHE A 96 -11.60 16.53 8.03
N THR A 97 -11.27 17.07 6.86
CA THR A 97 -12.28 17.49 5.88
C THR A 97 -13.06 16.29 5.34
N ILE A 98 -12.39 15.13 5.20
CA ILE A 98 -12.97 13.87 4.74
C ILE A 98 -12.69 12.81 5.81
N GLU A 99 -13.70 12.04 6.23
CA GLU A 99 -13.52 10.95 7.20
C GLU A 99 -12.52 9.88 6.71
N LEU A 100 -12.36 9.75 5.40
CA LEU A 100 -11.36 8.87 4.79
C LEU A 100 -9.92 9.29 5.11
N ASP A 101 -9.66 10.60 5.22
CA ASP A 101 -8.34 11.11 5.57
C ASP A 101 -7.95 10.69 6.99
N ARG A 102 -8.93 10.59 7.90
CA ARG A 102 -8.74 10.03 9.25
C ARG A 102 -8.30 8.57 9.21
N LEU A 103 -8.95 7.76 8.37
CA LEU A 103 -8.59 6.35 8.20
C LEU A 103 -7.14 6.22 7.72
N TRP A 104 -6.73 7.02 6.74
CA TRP A 104 -5.34 7.04 6.27
C TRP A 104 -4.36 7.56 7.31
N ALA A 105 -4.72 8.58 8.08
CA ALA A 105 -3.90 9.08 9.18
C ALA A 105 -3.61 7.96 10.20
N ASN A 106 -4.65 7.22 10.60
CA ASN A 106 -4.54 6.11 11.55
C ASN A 106 -3.70 4.97 10.97
N TYR A 107 -3.94 4.61 9.71
CA TYR A 107 -3.14 3.60 9.02
C TYR A 107 -1.65 3.99 8.99
N PHE A 108 -1.29 5.20 8.56
CA PHE A 108 0.11 5.61 8.48
C PHE A 108 0.80 5.70 9.84
N ARG A 109 0.10 6.17 10.88
CA ARG A 109 0.62 6.13 12.26
C ARG A 109 0.86 4.70 12.73
N PHE A 110 -0.07 3.79 12.44
CA PHE A 110 0.08 2.37 12.76
C PHE A 110 1.28 1.73 12.04
N VAL A 111 1.48 2.02 10.75
CA VAL A 111 2.63 1.53 9.97
C VAL A 111 3.93 2.05 10.58
N HIS A 112 4.01 3.36 10.85
CA HIS A 112 5.20 3.98 11.43
C HIS A 112 5.54 3.40 12.82
N GLN A 113 4.55 3.25 13.70
CA GLN A 113 4.72 2.64 15.02
C GLN A 113 5.14 1.18 14.93
N THR A 114 4.60 0.42 13.97
CA THR A 114 5.00 -0.97 13.73
C THR A 114 6.45 -1.04 13.25
N GLY A 115 6.87 -0.15 12.34
CA GLY A 115 8.26 -0.04 11.90
C GLY A 115 9.22 0.24 13.04
N LEU A 116 8.87 1.13 13.98
CA LEU A 116 9.66 1.38 15.19
C LEU A 116 9.72 0.17 16.11
N ARG A 117 8.57 -0.44 16.42
CA ARG A 117 8.47 -1.57 17.37
C ARG A 117 9.22 -2.80 16.88
N GLU A 118 9.10 -3.11 15.59
CA GLU A 118 9.71 -4.29 14.99
C GLU A 118 11.12 -4.01 14.43
N GLY A 119 11.62 -2.77 14.53
CA GLY A 119 12.93 -2.35 14.06
C GLY A 119 13.13 -2.54 12.54
N SER A 120 12.11 -2.17 11.75
CA SER A 120 12.15 -2.22 10.28
C SER A 120 12.45 -0.83 9.73
N ASP A 121 13.64 -0.65 9.19
CA ASP A 121 14.05 0.61 8.58
C ASP A 121 13.35 0.82 7.24
N PHE A 122 13.16 -0.27 6.49
CA PHE A 122 12.41 -0.23 5.24
C PHE A 122 10.98 0.27 5.47
N LEU A 123 10.25 -0.27 6.45
CA LEU A 123 8.85 0.12 6.70
C LEU A 123 8.74 1.60 7.12
N ARG A 124 9.70 2.11 7.91
CA ARG A 124 9.74 3.53 8.30
C ARG A 124 10.01 4.46 7.12
N ARG A 125 10.89 4.07 6.20
CA ARG A 125 11.17 4.86 5.00
C ARG A 125 10.00 4.78 4.00
N TRP A 126 9.38 3.61 3.89
CA TRP A 126 8.19 3.41 3.05
C TRP A 126 7.04 4.31 3.48
N VAL A 127 6.71 4.34 4.78
CA VAL A 127 5.63 5.21 5.27
C VAL A 127 5.93 6.69 5.04
N GLY A 128 7.18 7.12 5.23
CA GLY A 128 7.56 8.51 4.96
C GLY A 128 7.40 8.89 3.49
N PHE A 129 7.83 8.00 2.59
CA PHE A 129 7.60 8.16 1.16
C PHE A 129 6.11 8.19 0.79
N GLU A 130 5.31 7.23 1.27
CA GLU A 130 3.88 7.15 0.94
C GLU A 130 3.10 8.35 1.46
N VAL A 131 3.36 8.80 2.69
CA VAL A 131 2.73 10.01 3.26
C VAL A 131 3.07 11.23 2.41
N ALA A 132 4.35 11.44 2.09
CA ALA A 132 4.78 12.57 1.27
C ALA A 132 4.15 12.53 -0.13
N PHE A 133 4.15 11.36 -0.78
CA PHE A 133 3.58 11.20 -2.11
C PHE A 133 2.07 11.44 -2.13
N ARG A 134 1.35 10.88 -1.15
CA ARG A 134 -0.11 11.03 -1.05
C ARG A 134 -0.51 12.48 -0.77
N ASN A 135 0.24 13.17 0.08
CA ASN A 135 0.05 14.60 0.34
C ASN A 135 0.36 15.44 -0.91
N ALA A 136 1.40 15.12 -1.68
CA ALA A 136 1.70 15.80 -2.94
C ALA A 136 0.54 15.64 -3.96
N LEU A 137 -0.03 14.43 -4.07
CA LEU A 137 -1.20 14.16 -4.92
C LEU A 137 -2.45 14.90 -4.42
N ALA A 138 -2.68 14.94 -3.11
CA ALA A 138 -3.81 15.65 -2.51
C ALA A 138 -3.73 17.16 -2.75
N VAL A 139 -2.55 17.76 -2.56
CA VAL A 139 -2.26 19.18 -2.84
C VAL A 139 -2.47 19.49 -4.33
N ALA A 140 -1.92 18.68 -5.24
CA ALA A 140 -2.12 18.86 -6.68
C ALA A 140 -3.60 18.79 -7.07
N ARG A 141 -4.36 17.83 -6.49
CA ARG A 141 -5.80 17.70 -6.70
C ARG A 141 -6.59 18.89 -6.17
N ALA A 142 -6.32 19.33 -4.94
CA ALA A 142 -6.98 20.48 -4.33
C ALA A 142 -6.75 21.75 -5.15
N ARG A 143 -5.51 21.98 -5.60
CA ARG A 143 -5.15 23.10 -6.48
C ARG A 143 -5.93 23.07 -7.80
N LYS A 144 -6.01 21.91 -8.46
CA LYS A 144 -6.76 21.74 -9.71
C LYS A 144 -8.26 22.01 -9.54
N LEU A 145 -8.79 21.78 -8.34
CA LEU A 145 -10.20 22.01 -7.98
C LEU A 145 -10.45 23.40 -7.37
N GLY A 146 -9.42 24.22 -7.16
CA GLY A 146 -9.54 25.52 -6.51
C GLY A 146 -9.91 25.44 -5.02
N LEU A 147 -9.56 24.34 -4.35
CA LEU A 147 -9.83 24.09 -2.94
C LEU A 147 -8.62 24.48 -2.06
N GLU A 148 -8.85 24.67 -0.76
CA GLU A 148 -7.79 24.93 0.21
C GLU A 148 -6.91 23.69 0.42
N GLU A 149 -5.64 23.77 0.05
CA GLU A 149 -4.69 22.64 0.03
C GLU A 149 -4.47 22.02 1.42
N ALA A 150 -4.37 22.85 2.47
CA ALA A 150 -4.05 22.42 3.83
C ALA A 150 -5.11 21.47 4.43
N GLY A 151 -6.36 21.56 3.98
CA GLY A 151 -7.46 20.75 4.50
C GLY A 151 -7.45 19.28 4.07
N TYR A 152 -6.53 18.88 3.19
CA TYR A 152 -6.43 17.53 2.60
C TYR A 152 -5.09 16.84 2.88
N VAL A 153 -4.21 17.46 3.66
CA VAL A 153 -2.90 16.91 4.02
C VAL A 153 -3.07 16.00 5.23
N VAL A 154 -2.48 14.79 5.16
CA VAL A 154 -2.61 13.74 6.17
C VAL A 154 -1.24 13.45 6.79
N VAL A 155 -1.15 13.55 8.12
CA VAL A 155 0.05 13.27 8.93
C VAL A 155 1.37 13.81 8.36
N PRO A 156 1.45 15.10 7.95
CA PRO A 156 2.61 15.66 7.26
C PRO A 156 3.93 15.50 8.03
N GLU A 157 3.87 15.39 9.36
CA GLU A 157 5.02 15.14 10.23
C GLU A 157 5.72 13.81 9.99
N LEU A 158 5.05 12.83 9.36
CA LEU A 158 5.64 11.55 8.97
C LEU A 158 6.23 11.58 7.55
N GLY A 159 5.89 12.58 6.74
CA GLY A 159 6.29 12.65 5.33
C GLY A 159 7.78 12.90 5.15
N ASP A 160 8.40 12.18 4.22
CA ASP A 160 9.78 12.43 3.79
C ASP A 160 9.85 13.67 2.88
N THR A 161 10.58 14.69 3.32
CA THR A 161 10.71 15.99 2.63
C THR A 161 11.75 15.98 1.52
N ASP A 162 12.57 14.94 1.42
CA ASP A 162 13.71 14.89 0.50
C ASP A 162 13.34 14.33 -0.88
N PHE A 163 12.13 13.78 -1.03
CA PHE A 163 11.64 13.25 -2.30
C PHE A 163 11.05 14.34 -3.20
N ASP A 164 11.59 14.46 -4.42
CA ASP A 164 10.99 15.26 -5.48
C ASP A 164 9.95 14.44 -6.27
N PHE A 165 8.68 14.80 -6.12
CA PHE A 165 7.56 14.18 -6.84
C PHE A 165 7.15 14.93 -8.11
N SER A 166 7.84 16.01 -8.49
CA SER A 166 7.44 16.88 -9.61
C SER A 166 7.16 16.13 -10.91
N THR A 167 8.01 15.16 -11.25
CA THR A 167 7.84 14.31 -12.46
C THR A 167 6.60 13.44 -12.34
N ALA A 168 6.44 12.71 -11.23
CA ALA A 168 5.29 11.83 -11.00
C ALA A 168 3.97 12.61 -10.96
N ILE A 169 3.95 13.78 -10.32
CA ILE A 169 2.77 14.66 -10.29
C ILE A 169 2.44 15.19 -11.68
N GLY A 170 3.43 15.65 -12.45
CA GLY A 170 3.21 16.14 -13.82
C GLY A 170 2.65 15.06 -14.75
N GLU A 171 3.17 13.83 -14.67
CA GLU A 171 2.63 12.68 -15.41
C GLU A 171 1.21 12.31 -14.96
N TRP A 172 0.95 12.33 -13.66
CA TRP A 172 -0.39 12.06 -13.11
C TRP A 172 -1.41 13.14 -13.53
N GLU A 173 -1.03 14.42 -13.50
CA GLU A 173 -1.91 15.54 -13.88
C GLU A 173 -2.30 15.51 -15.37
N THR A 174 -1.37 15.05 -16.22
CA THR A 174 -1.54 14.94 -17.68
C THR A 174 -2.12 13.59 -18.12
N ALA A 175 -2.35 12.66 -17.19
CA ALA A 175 -2.95 11.38 -17.47
C ALA A 175 -4.35 11.54 -18.08
N LYS A 176 -4.59 10.83 -19.20
CA LYS A 176 -5.84 10.95 -19.97
C LYS A 176 -7.04 10.29 -19.29
N THR A 177 -6.79 9.37 -18.36
CA THR A 177 -7.82 8.62 -17.64
C THR A 177 -7.40 8.42 -16.18
N PRO A 178 -8.36 8.24 -15.25
CA PRO A 178 -8.04 7.92 -13.85
C PRO A 178 -7.16 6.66 -13.70
N LEU A 179 -7.41 5.64 -14.52
CA LEU A 179 -6.59 4.41 -14.54
C LEU A 179 -5.15 4.68 -14.96
N ALA A 180 -4.92 5.52 -15.97
CA ALA A 180 -3.57 5.93 -16.35
C ALA A 180 -2.88 6.72 -15.23
N GLY A 181 -3.62 7.55 -14.48
CA GLY A 181 -3.10 8.22 -13.30
C GLY A 181 -2.70 7.23 -12.20
N LEU A 182 -3.52 6.20 -11.95
CA LEU A 182 -3.20 5.16 -10.97
C LEU A 182 -1.97 4.33 -11.39
N GLN A 183 -1.79 4.07 -12.69
CA GLN A 183 -0.57 3.42 -13.20
C GLN A 183 0.69 4.26 -12.97
N VAL A 184 0.61 5.60 -13.02
CA VAL A 184 1.73 6.47 -12.63
C VAL A 184 2.09 6.24 -11.16
N ILE A 185 1.09 6.23 -10.27
CA ILE A 185 1.27 6.00 -8.83
C ILE A 185 1.96 4.65 -8.57
N ILE A 186 1.45 3.56 -9.17
CA ILE A 186 2.02 2.21 -8.99
C ILE A 186 3.46 2.15 -9.52
N ARG A 187 3.76 2.79 -10.65
CA ARG A 187 5.13 2.85 -11.19
C ARG A 187 6.06 3.61 -10.25
N THR A 188 5.65 4.76 -9.71
CA THR A 188 6.47 5.53 -8.76
C THR A 188 6.78 4.72 -7.50
N ARG A 189 5.81 3.96 -6.99
CA ARG A 189 6.00 3.02 -5.88
C ARG A 189 7.00 1.91 -6.23
N TRP A 190 6.89 1.34 -7.42
CA TRP A 190 7.81 0.30 -7.91
C TRP A 190 9.25 0.82 -8.01
N GLU A 191 9.45 1.99 -8.61
CA GLU A 191 10.77 2.64 -8.73
C GLU A 191 11.36 3.01 -7.36
N TRP A 192 10.50 3.36 -6.40
CA TRP A 192 10.94 3.55 -5.02
C TRP A 192 11.45 2.25 -4.41
N CYS A 193 10.75 1.13 -4.61
CA CYS A 193 11.20 -0.19 -4.16
C CYS A 193 12.59 -0.50 -4.74
N ASP A 194 12.78 -0.33 -6.04
CA ASP A 194 14.05 -0.64 -6.71
C ASP A 194 15.24 0.15 -6.16
N ARG A 195 15.02 1.39 -5.68
CA ARG A 195 16.06 2.24 -5.06
C ARG A 195 16.32 1.95 -3.58
N ASN A 196 15.37 1.28 -2.90
CA ASN A 196 15.39 1.09 -1.46
C ASN A 196 15.44 -0.39 -1.05
N ASP A 197 15.60 -1.28 -2.01
CA ASP A 197 15.66 -2.71 -1.80
C ASP A 197 16.94 -3.12 -1.04
N ALA A 198 16.77 -3.93 -0.01
CA ALA A 198 17.85 -4.41 0.86
C ALA A 198 18.33 -5.80 0.43
N TRP A 199 18.70 -5.94 -0.85
CA TRP A 199 19.07 -7.22 -1.45
C TRP A 199 20.12 -7.98 -0.63
N PHE A 200 19.91 -9.29 -0.47
CA PHE A 200 20.88 -10.24 0.09
C PHE A 200 21.26 -10.01 1.55
N GLN A 201 20.42 -9.29 2.31
CA GLN A 201 20.61 -9.12 3.75
C GLN A 201 19.93 -10.24 4.57
N PHE A 202 19.02 -11.00 3.96
CA PHE A 202 18.27 -12.11 4.59
C PHE A 202 17.56 -11.70 5.88
N VAL A 203 17.04 -10.47 5.89
CA VAL A 203 16.30 -9.86 7.00
C VAL A 203 14.81 -9.76 6.66
N ALA A 204 13.98 -9.51 7.66
CA ALA A 204 12.54 -9.37 7.46
C ALA A 204 12.16 -8.25 6.47
N ASP A 205 13.00 -7.23 6.33
CA ASP A 205 12.78 -6.14 5.37
C ASP A 205 12.85 -6.64 3.91
N GLU A 206 13.65 -7.67 3.60
CA GLU A 206 13.71 -8.26 2.25
C GLU A 206 12.38 -8.97 1.89
N LEU A 207 11.78 -9.67 2.87
CA LEU A 207 10.44 -10.24 2.71
C LEU A 207 9.37 -9.15 2.55
N LEU A 208 9.55 -8.02 3.21
CA LEU A 208 8.64 -6.89 3.14
C LEU A 208 8.69 -6.24 1.75
N VAL A 209 9.89 -6.05 1.17
CA VAL A 209 10.05 -5.58 -0.22
C VAL A 209 9.42 -6.57 -1.21
N TYR A 210 9.63 -7.86 -1.00
CA TYR A 210 9.02 -8.91 -1.83
C TYR A 210 7.49 -8.85 -1.79
N ALA A 211 6.91 -8.74 -0.59
CA ALA A 211 5.46 -8.60 -0.42
C ALA A 211 4.91 -7.33 -1.08
N LEU A 212 5.61 -6.21 -0.92
CA LEU A 212 5.25 -4.94 -1.56
C LEU A 212 5.25 -5.07 -3.09
N ARG A 213 6.25 -5.74 -3.67
CA ARG A 213 6.26 -5.98 -5.12
C ARG A 213 5.11 -6.87 -5.58
N ILE A 214 4.76 -7.94 -4.85
CA ILE A 214 3.55 -8.73 -5.16
C ILE A 214 2.31 -7.85 -5.15
N MET A 215 2.16 -7.04 -4.09
CA MET A 215 1.04 -6.10 -3.96
C MET A 215 0.95 -5.16 -5.17
N LEU A 216 2.06 -4.55 -5.58
CA LEU A 216 2.11 -3.65 -6.74
C LEU A 216 1.82 -4.37 -8.07
N LEU A 217 2.25 -5.62 -8.25
CA LEU A 217 1.88 -6.43 -9.43
C LEU A 217 0.37 -6.72 -9.46
N SER A 218 -0.22 -7.08 -8.33
CA SER A 218 -1.67 -7.29 -8.20
C SER A 218 -2.45 -6.01 -8.51
N GLN A 219 -2.03 -4.87 -7.94
CA GLN A 219 -2.60 -3.55 -8.24
C GLN A 219 -2.51 -3.24 -9.74
N TRP A 220 -1.35 -3.47 -10.35
CA TRP A 220 -1.15 -3.21 -11.78
C TRP A 220 -2.11 -4.01 -12.66
N ARG A 221 -2.32 -5.30 -12.36
CA ARG A 221 -3.23 -6.16 -13.12
C ARG A 221 -4.69 -5.70 -13.04
N ARG A 222 -5.15 -5.30 -11.85
CA ARG A 222 -6.49 -4.71 -11.66
C ARG A 222 -6.68 -3.46 -12.52
N THR A 223 -5.67 -2.59 -12.59
CA THR A 223 -5.75 -1.36 -13.40
C THR A 223 -5.62 -1.58 -14.91
N SER A 224 -4.94 -2.66 -15.32
CA SER A 224 -4.73 -2.99 -16.73
C SER A 224 -5.88 -3.80 -17.35
N GLY A 225 -6.85 -4.25 -16.53
CA GLY A 225 -8.03 -4.98 -16.99
C GLY A 225 -7.76 -6.44 -17.39
N GLU A 226 -6.56 -6.96 -17.13
CA GLU A 226 -6.16 -8.32 -17.53
C GLU A 226 -6.92 -9.42 -16.76
N GLU A 227 -7.48 -9.12 -15.59
CA GLU A 227 -8.35 -10.05 -14.85
C GLU A 227 -9.60 -10.46 -15.64
N LYS A 228 -10.11 -9.59 -16.52
CA LYS A 228 -11.28 -9.92 -17.36
C LYS A 228 -10.99 -10.96 -18.44
N SER A 229 -9.72 -11.12 -18.83
CA SER A 229 -9.33 -12.05 -19.89
C SER A 229 -9.26 -13.52 -19.43
N VAL A 230 -9.00 -13.75 -18.14
CA VAL A 230 -8.88 -15.09 -17.57
C VAL A 230 -10.26 -15.69 -17.26
N GLN A 231 -11.23 -14.87 -16.82
CA GLN A 231 -12.60 -15.32 -16.52
C GLN A 231 -13.51 -15.51 -17.76
N SER A 232 -13.07 -15.10 -18.96
CA SER A 232 -13.84 -15.27 -20.21
C SER A 232 -13.45 -16.53 -20.99
N SER A 233 -12.60 -17.38 -20.42
CA SER A 233 -12.06 -18.59 -21.07
C SER A 233 -12.48 -19.91 -20.40
N GLU A 234 -13.48 -19.90 -19.53
CA GLU A 234 -14.15 -21.10 -18.99
C GLU A 234 -15.60 -21.22 -19.50
#